data_AF-A0A8C2Y6E7-F1
#
_entry.id   AF-A0A8C2Y6E7-F1
#
_cell.length_a   1.000
_cell.length_b   1.000
_cell.length_c   1.000
_cell.angle_alpha   90.00
_cell.angle_beta   90.00
_cell.angle_gamma   90.00
#
_symmetry.space_group_name_H-M   'P 1'
#
loop_
_entity.id
_entity.type
_entity.pdbx_description
1 polymer ?
#
loop_
_entity_poly.entity_id
_entity_poly.type
_entity_poly.pdbx_seq_one_letter_code
_entity_poly.pdbx_strand_id
1 'polypeptide(L)'
;MFSLLNIRFASVYATRGANRIGRVYKKAIFRQYTDDTYTQEIPKAAWLGFLGPVLKAEEEDVFIIHLKNFASRPYSVHPHGVFYDKDSEGKSCMLCGQLVMADTKNKCALIGIISG
;
A
#
# COMPACT_ATOMS: atom_id res chain seq x y z
N MET A 1 -30.65 -9.92 26.59
CA MET A 1 -31.31 -8.88 25.77
C MET A 1 -30.39 -7.67 25.60
N PHE A 2 -29.22 -7.85 24.96
CA PHE A 2 -28.22 -6.78 24.72
C PHE A 2 -27.55 -6.89 23.32
N SER A 3 -28.02 -7.78 22.44
CA SER A 3 -27.40 -8.03 21.12
C SER A 3 -28.06 -7.29 19.95
N LEU A 4 -29.29 -6.79 20.11
CA LEU A 4 -30.08 -6.24 18.99
C LEU A 4 -29.81 -4.77 18.68
N LEU A 5 -29.32 -3.97 19.64
CA LEU A 5 -29.06 -2.53 19.42
C LEU A 5 -27.82 -2.31 18.53
N ASN A 6 -26.84 -3.20 18.60
CA ASN A 6 -25.56 -3.07 17.88
C ASN A 6 -25.69 -3.38 16.38
N ILE A 7 -26.64 -4.24 16.00
CA ILE A 7 -26.89 -4.62 14.60
C ILE A 7 -27.44 -3.44 13.79
N ARG A 8 -28.26 -2.56 14.39
CA ARG A 8 -28.86 -1.43 13.66
C ARG A 8 -27.81 -0.42 13.20
N PHE A 9 -26.84 -0.08 14.05
CA PHE A 9 -25.78 0.86 13.68
C PHE A 9 -24.79 0.25 12.68
N ALA A 10 -24.40 -1.01 12.88
CA ALA A 10 -23.53 -1.71 11.94
C ALA A 10 -24.16 -1.84 10.54
N SER A 11 -25.49 -2.01 10.48
CA SER A 11 -26.21 -2.10 9.23
C SER A 11 -25.99 -0.87 8.36
N VAL A 12 -25.86 0.34 8.93
CA VAL A 12 -25.65 1.62 8.20
C VAL A 12 -24.30 1.70 7.47
N TYR A 13 -23.32 0.87 7.82
CA TYR A 13 -22.02 0.81 7.14
C TYR A 13 -21.81 -0.47 6.32
N ALA A 14 -22.32 -1.62 6.79
CA ALA A 14 -22.07 -2.91 6.15
C ALA A 14 -23.07 -3.36 5.06
N THR A 15 -24.37 -3.06 5.16
CA THR A 15 -25.37 -3.56 4.18
C THR A 15 -25.31 -2.88 2.82
N ARG A 16 -25.43 -3.69 1.76
CA ARG A 16 -25.54 -3.24 0.37
C ARG A 16 -27.00 -2.90 0.04
N GLY A 17 -27.21 -1.92 -0.84
CA GLY A 17 -28.55 -1.52 -1.30
C GLY A 17 -28.47 -0.74 -2.61
N ALA A 18 -29.62 -0.33 -3.16
CA ALA A 18 -29.69 0.37 -4.44
C ALA A 18 -28.78 1.61 -4.50
N ASN A 19 -28.75 2.39 -3.43
CA ASN A 19 -27.91 3.59 -3.30
C ASN A 19 -26.72 3.39 -2.36
N ARG A 20 -26.28 2.13 -2.15
CA ARG A 20 -25.27 1.84 -1.13
C ARG A 20 -24.37 0.68 -1.50
N ILE A 21 -23.08 0.97 -1.57
CA ILE A 21 -22.02 0.03 -1.96
C ILE A 21 -21.92 -1.16 -0.98
N GLY A 22 -22.12 -0.91 0.32
CA GLY A 22 -22.01 -1.91 1.38
C GLY A 22 -20.61 -1.95 1.97
N ARG A 23 -20.15 -3.13 2.41
CA ARG A 23 -18.83 -3.28 3.06
C ARG A 23 -17.66 -3.48 2.11
N VAL A 24 -17.92 -3.86 0.85
CA VAL A 24 -16.88 -4.28 -0.10
C VAL A 24 -16.47 -3.11 -0.99
N TYR A 25 -15.19 -2.72 -0.98
CA TYR A 25 -14.66 -1.59 -1.74
C TYR A 25 -13.43 -1.98 -2.55
N LYS A 26 -13.30 -1.37 -3.73
CA LYS A 26 -12.11 -1.47 -4.58
C LYS A 26 -11.03 -0.53 -4.04
N LYS A 27 -9.87 -1.08 -3.66
CA LYS A 27 -8.74 -0.33 -3.07
C LYS A 27 -7.45 -0.67 -3.79
N ALA A 28 -6.58 0.32 -3.97
CA ALA A 28 -5.19 0.11 -4.38
C ALA A 28 -4.34 -0.08 -3.12
N ILE A 29 -3.60 -1.18 -3.03
CA ILE A 29 -2.79 -1.52 -1.86
C ILE A 29 -1.35 -1.86 -2.26
N PHE A 30 -0.41 -1.56 -1.36
CA PHE A 30 0.98 -1.98 -1.49
C PHE A 30 1.13 -3.43 -1.05
N ARG A 31 1.84 -4.23 -1.84
CA ARG A 31 2.20 -5.63 -1.59
C ARG A 31 3.69 -5.83 -1.80
N GLN A 32 4.29 -6.78 -1.11
CA GLN A 32 5.70 -7.09 -1.23
C GLN A 32 5.91 -8.31 -2.11
N TYR A 33 6.92 -8.27 -2.96
CA TYR A 33 7.32 -9.36 -3.85
C TYR A 33 8.79 -9.70 -3.61
N THR A 34 9.13 -10.94 -3.95
CA THR A 34 10.49 -11.48 -3.82
C THR A 34 11.50 -10.82 -4.75
N ASP A 35 11.06 -10.46 -5.94
CA ASP A 35 11.90 -10.12 -7.07
C ASP A 35 11.21 -9.13 -8.03
N ASP A 36 11.99 -8.64 -9.00
CA ASP A 36 11.60 -7.66 -10.01
C ASP A 36 10.65 -8.22 -11.08
N THR A 37 10.41 -9.53 -11.07
CA THR A 37 9.37 -10.17 -11.89
C THR A 37 7.97 -9.91 -11.35
N TYR A 38 7.83 -9.56 -10.06
CA TYR A 38 6.55 -9.35 -9.37
C TYR A 38 5.59 -10.56 -9.49
N THR A 39 6.15 -11.77 -9.53
CA THR A 39 5.35 -13.01 -9.68
C THR A 39 5.01 -13.64 -8.34
N GLN A 40 5.95 -13.67 -7.41
CA GLN A 40 5.78 -14.29 -6.09
C GLN A 40 5.61 -13.25 -4.98
N GLU A 41 4.39 -13.18 -4.42
CA GLU A 41 4.06 -12.29 -3.30
C GLU A 41 4.59 -12.86 -1.97
N ILE A 42 5.18 -11.98 -1.15
CA ILE A 42 5.58 -12.30 0.22
C ILE A 42 4.37 -12.08 1.14
N PRO A 43 3.90 -13.10 1.85
CA PRO A 43 2.73 -12.97 2.71
C PRO A 43 3.03 -12.03 3.89
N LYS A 44 2.12 -11.09 4.12
CA LYS A 44 2.14 -10.22 5.30
C LYS A 44 1.36 -10.83 6.45
N ALA A 45 1.66 -10.40 7.67
CA ALA A 45 0.95 -10.86 8.86
C ALA A 45 -0.55 -10.48 8.80
N ALA A 46 -1.43 -11.37 9.24
CA ALA A 46 -2.88 -11.21 9.12
C ALA A 46 -3.42 -9.92 9.78
N TRP A 47 -2.79 -9.48 10.87
CA TRP A 47 -3.17 -8.28 11.61
C TRP A 47 -2.86 -6.96 10.87
N LEU A 48 -2.01 -6.97 9.83
CA LEU A 48 -1.73 -5.78 9.02
C LEU A 48 -2.93 -5.36 8.15
N GLY A 49 -3.85 -6.29 7.87
CA GLY A 49 -5.05 -6.02 7.08
C GLY A 49 -4.73 -5.46 5.69
N PHE A 50 -5.16 -4.22 5.41
CA PHE A 50 -4.95 -3.55 4.11
C PHE A 50 -3.67 -2.72 4.04
N LEU A 51 -2.92 -2.58 5.13
CA LEU A 51 -1.68 -1.81 5.16
C LEU A 51 -0.61 -2.45 4.25
N GLY A 52 0.29 -1.61 3.73
CA GLY A 52 1.45 -2.04 2.95
C GLY A 52 2.48 -2.80 3.78
N PRO A 53 3.51 -3.39 3.14
CA PRO A 53 4.56 -4.10 3.86
C PRO A 53 5.35 -3.18 4.79
N VAL A 54 5.90 -3.76 5.86
CA VAL A 54 6.71 -3.02 6.82
C VAL A 54 8.14 -2.94 6.29
N LEU A 55 8.61 -1.72 6.04
CA LEU A 55 10.01 -1.43 5.72
C LEU A 55 10.75 -1.12 7.02
N LYS A 56 11.91 -1.74 7.22
CA LYS A 56 12.78 -1.55 8.38
C LYS A 56 14.21 -1.54 7.91
N ALA A 57 15.00 -0.64 8.48
CA ALA A 57 16.43 -0.52 8.28
C ALA A 57 17.04 0.13 9.53
N GLU A 58 18.35 0.01 9.68
CA GLU A 58 19.13 0.61 10.77
C GLU A 58 19.65 2.00 10.38
N GLU A 59 20.33 2.68 11.31
CA GLU A 59 21.00 3.94 11.00
C GLU A 59 22.10 3.68 9.96
N GLU A 60 22.24 4.59 8.98
CA GLU A 60 23.15 4.48 7.82
C GLU A 60 22.76 3.45 6.74
N ASP A 61 21.69 2.67 6.94
CA ASP A 61 21.09 1.92 5.83
C ASP A 61 20.33 2.86 4.89
N VAL A 62 20.21 2.47 3.62
CA VAL A 62 19.40 3.19 2.63
C VAL A 62 18.11 2.34 2.33
N PHE A 63 17.10 2.77 1.55
CA PHE A 63 15.88 1.95 1.19
C PHE A 63 15.47 1.64 -0.32
N ILE A 64 15.62 0.48 -1.00
CA ILE A 64 15.58 0.28 -2.48
C ILE A 64 14.21 -0.24 -2.72
N ILE A 65 13.35 0.70 -3.04
CA ILE A 65 11.97 0.41 -3.32
C ILE A 65 11.82 0.37 -4.83
N HIS A 66 11.87 -0.84 -5.37
CA HIS A 66 11.44 -1.08 -6.74
C HIS A 66 9.91 -1.07 -6.75
N LEU A 67 9.32 0.03 -7.25
CA LEU A 67 7.88 0.20 -7.32
C LEU A 67 7.37 -0.08 -8.73
N LYS A 68 6.40 -0.98 -8.85
CA LYS A 68 5.62 -1.18 -10.07
C LYS A 68 4.14 -0.94 -9.83
N ASN A 69 3.56 -0.07 -10.65
CA ASN A 69 2.14 0.29 -10.56
C ASN A 69 1.32 -0.55 -11.55
N PHE A 70 0.49 -1.47 -11.05
CA PHE A 70 -0.49 -2.21 -11.86
C PHE A 70 -1.92 -1.69 -11.69
N ALA A 71 -2.10 -0.59 -10.96
CA ALA A 71 -3.41 0.04 -10.88
C ALA A 71 -3.70 0.87 -12.14
N SER A 72 -4.97 1.18 -12.35
CA SER A 72 -5.42 1.95 -13.51
C SER A 72 -5.10 3.45 -13.45
N ARG A 73 -4.54 3.93 -12.33
CA ARG A 73 -4.25 5.35 -12.08
C ARG A 73 -2.78 5.49 -11.68
N PRO A 74 -2.13 6.63 -11.98
CA PRO A 74 -0.77 6.89 -11.52
C PRO A 74 -0.75 6.99 -9.99
N TYR A 75 0.22 6.32 -9.38
CA TYR A 75 0.49 6.36 -7.94
C TYR A 75 2.00 6.48 -7.69
N SER A 76 2.34 7.05 -6.55
CA SER A 76 3.72 7.27 -6.11
C SER A 76 3.85 6.96 -4.61
N VAL A 77 5.08 6.94 -4.10
CA VAL A 77 5.40 6.73 -2.69
C VAL A 77 6.21 7.92 -2.20
N HIS A 78 5.76 8.55 -1.11
CA HIS A 78 6.48 9.63 -0.45
C HIS A 78 6.90 9.16 0.94
N PRO A 79 8.20 8.93 1.19
CA PRO A 79 8.65 8.44 2.47
C PRO A 79 8.73 9.56 3.51
N HIS A 80 8.56 9.17 4.78
CA HIS A 80 8.66 10.05 5.94
C HIS A 80 9.78 9.56 6.86
N GLY A 81 10.55 10.47 7.46
CA GLY A 81 11.57 10.13 8.45
C GLY A 81 12.86 9.53 7.88
N VAL A 82 13.12 9.72 6.58
CA VAL A 82 14.36 9.33 5.90
C VAL A 82 14.85 10.48 5.04
N PHE A 83 16.16 10.54 4.79
CA PHE A 83 16.75 11.48 3.85
C PHE A 83 16.61 10.97 2.41
N TYR A 84 16.38 11.89 1.49
CA TYR A 84 16.24 11.58 0.08
C TYR A 84 16.55 12.74 -0.84
N ASP A 85 17.01 12.40 -2.04
CA ASP A 85 17.17 13.34 -3.14
C ASP A 85 15.83 13.75 -3.73
N LYS A 86 15.79 14.92 -4.37
CA LYS A 86 14.56 15.45 -4.98
C LYS A 86 13.94 14.48 -5.98
N ASP A 87 14.77 13.77 -6.74
CA ASP A 87 14.41 12.68 -7.66
C ASP A 87 13.62 11.54 -7.00
N SER A 88 13.78 11.38 -5.69
CA SER A 88 13.17 10.31 -4.90
C SER A 88 12.03 10.79 -4.00
N GLU A 89 11.60 12.05 -4.11
CA GLU A 89 10.52 12.60 -3.27
C GLU A 89 9.18 11.89 -3.50
N GLY A 90 8.90 11.43 -4.73
CA GLY A 90 7.63 10.77 -5.06
C GLY A 90 6.40 11.68 -4.96
N LYS A 91 6.61 12.99 -4.90
CA LYS A 91 5.61 14.02 -5.20
C LYS A 91 5.94 14.60 -6.56
N SER A 92 4.94 15.21 -7.22
CA SER A 92 5.17 15.92 -8.48
C SER A 92 6.10 17.10 -8.23
N CYS A 93 7.40 16.88 -8.44
CA CYS A 93 8.40 17.90 -8.59
C CYS A 93 8.69 18.00 -10.09
N MET A 94 8.65 19.21 -10.65
CA MET A 94 8.62 19.47 -12.09
C MET A 94 9.90 19.06 -12.85
N LEU A 95 10.89 18.47 -12.17
CA LEU A 95 12.22 18.19 -12.72
C LEU A 95 12.77 16.79 -12.48
N CYS A 96 12.06 15.88 -11.81
CA CYS A 96 12.76 14.78 -11.16
C CYS A 96 12.29 13.40 -11.66
N GLY A 97 13.27 12.60 -12.09
CA GLY A 97 13.10 11.28 -12.69
C GLY A 97 13.66 10.18 -11.79
N GLN A 98 13.00 9.02 -11.82
CA GLN A 98 13.36 7.76 -11.15
C GLN A 98 13.57 7.84 -9.62
N LEU A 99 12.57 7.32 -8.88
CA LEU A 99 12.63 7.18 -7.42
C LEU A 99 13.71 6.13 -7.02
N VAL A 100 14.81 6.57 -6.42
CA VAL A 100 15.84 5.70 -5.84
C VAL A 100 16.00 6.05 -4.36
N MET A 101 15.54 5.15 -3.52
CA MET A 101 15.98 5.03 -2.13
C MET A 101 16.82 3.70 -2.13
N ALA A 102 17.67 3.27 -1.15
CA ALA A 102 18.41 1.96 -1.20
C ALA A 102 18.60 0.86 -0.03
N ASP A 103 17.78 -0.21 0.10
CA ASP A 103 17.63 -1.28 1.12
C ASP A 103 18.29 -2.44 0.44
N THR A 104 19.36 -2.90 1.07
CA THR A 104 20.19 -4.02 0.65
C THR A 104 19.43 -5.35 0.68
N LYS A 105 18.14 -5.35 1.03
CA LYS A 105 17.23 -6.48 0.86
C LYS A 105 16.19 -6.12 -0.20
N ASN A 106 16.37 -6.63 -1.41
CA ASN A 106 15.45 -6.58 -2.55
C ASN A 106 13.97 -6.69 -2.12
N LYS A 107 13.27 -5.56 -1.98
CA LYS A 107 11.84 -5.54 -1.67
C LYS A 107 11.10 -4.80 -2.77
N CYS A 108 10.64 -5.57 -3.75
CA CYS A 108 9.77 -5.06 -4.80
C CYS A 108 8.38 -4.80 -4.19
N ALA A 109 7.91 -3.56 -4.31
CA ALA A 109 6.59 -3.16 -3.83
C ALA A 109 5.64 -3.00 -5.03
N LEU A 110 4.43 -3.53 -4.89
CA LEU A 110 3.42 -3.52 -5.93
C LEU A 110 2.15 -2.81 -5.49
N ILE A 111 1.62 -1.96 -6.36
CA ILE A 111 0.28 -1.40 -6.18
C ILE A 111 -0.72 -2.28 -6.93
N GLY A 112 -1.40 -3.15 -6.18
CA GLY A 112 -2.44 -4.04 -6.69
C GLY A 112 -3.83 -3.55 -6.29
N ILE A 113 -4.83 -3.78 -7.16
CA ILE A 113 -6.22 -3.48 -6.81
C ILE A 113 -6.86 -4.70 -6.14
N ILE A 114 -7.31 -4.56 -4.89
CA ILE A 114 -8.16 -5.54 -4.22
C ILE A 114 -9.61 -5.07 -4.17
N SER A 115 -10.53 -6.02 -4.29
CA SER A 115 -11.93 -5.84 -3.90
C SER A 115 -12.11 -6.62 -2.61
N GLY A 116 -12.25 -5.93 -1.48
CA GLY A 116 -12.42 -6.54 -0.16
C GLY A 116 -13.61 -5.94 0.55
#